data_AF-A0A6A6X223-F1
#
_entry.id   AF-A0A6A6X223-F1
#
_cell.length_a   1.000
_cell.length_b   1.000
_cell.length_c   1.000
_cell.angle_alpha   90.00
_cell.angle_beta   90.00
_cell.angle_gamma   90.00
#
_symmetry.space_group_name_H-M   'P 1'
#
loop_
_entity.id
_entity.type
_entity.pdbx_description
1 polymer ?
#
loop_
_entity_poly.entity_id
_entity_poly.type
_entity_poly.pdbx_seq_one_letter_code
_entity_poly.pdbx_strand_id
1 'polypeptide(L)' 'MRHPAAPTLVAALLGLLLAVLVWNRWRREGHHEGNPHPDDVPAWVDEDGEGEAGDSMDGEEQ' A
#
# COMPACT_ATOMS: atom_id res chain seq x y z
N MET A 1 -5.98 28.20 36.90
CA MET A 1 -4.78 27.46 37.37
C MET A 1 -4.15 26.83 36.14
N ARG A 2 -2.90 27.18 35.82
CA ARG A 2 -2.21 26.66 34.62
C ARG A 2 -1.81 25.22 34.93
N HIS A 3 -2.30 24.24 34.17
CA HIS A 3 -1.95 22.84 34.41
C HIS A 3 -0.43 22.66 34.25
N PRO A 4 0.32 22.35 35.31
CA PRO A 4 1.79 22.25 35.23
C PRO A 4 2.25 21.07 34.37
N ALA A 5 1.38 20.08 34.14
CA ALA A 5 1.64 18.90 33.33
C ALA A 5 1.34 19.06 31.83
N ALA A 6 0.66 20.15 31.43
CA ALA A 6 0.35 20.38 30.02
C ALA A 6 1.59 20.47 29.11
N PRO A 7 2.66 21.23 29.45
CA PRO A 7 3.82 21.35 28.56
C PRO A 7 4.62 20.05 28.42
N THR A 8 4.70 19.24 29.47
CA THR A 8 5.42 17.96 29.43
C THR A 8 4.69 16.91 28.60
N LEU A 9 3.37 16.84 28.72
CA LEU A 9 2.54 15.96 27.88
C LEU A 9 2.65 16.35 26.41
N VAL A 10 2.58 17.64 26.09
CA VAL A 10 2.73 18.13 24.71
C VAL A 10 4.10 17.75 24.16
N ALA A 11 5.18 17.95 24.93
CA ALA A 11 6.53 17.57 24.50
C ALA A 11 6.66 16.06 24.26
N ALA A 12 6.09 15.22 25.13
CA ALA A 12 6.09 13.78 24.97
C ALA A 12 5.33 13.31 23.72
N LEU A 13 4.15 13.89 23.48
CA LEU A 13 3.34 13.59 22.29
C LEU A 13 4.04 14.01 20.99
N LEU A 14 4.69 15.17 20.98
CA LEU A 14 5.47 15.64 19.83
C LEU A 14 6.71 14.76 19.58
N GLY A 15 7.39 14.34 20.65
CA GLY A 15 8.51 13.40 20.55
C GLY A 15 8.08 12.06 19.97
N LEU A 16 6.95 11.52 20.44
CA LEU A 16 6.37 10.27 19.92
C LEU A 16 5.99 10.41 18.44
N LEU A 17 5.35 11.52 18.06
CA LEU A 17 4.96 11.79 16.68
C LEU A 17 6.19 11.81 15.74
N LEU A 18 7.25 12.51 16.13
CA LEU A 18 8.49 12.56 15.35
C LEU A 18 9.11 11.17 15.20
N ALA A 19 9.12 10.36 16.26
CA ALA A 19 9.64 8.99 16.21
C ALA A 19 8.85 8.13 15.20
N VAL A 20 7.52 8.22 15.19
CA VAL A 20 6.66 7.49 14.23
C VAL A 20 6.94 7.94 12.79
N LEU A 21 7.10 9.24 12.55
CA LEU A 21 7.39 9.76 11.21
C LEU A 21 8.75 9.27 10.69
N VAL A 22 9.78 9.31 11.54
CA VAL A 22 11.13 8.81 11.19
C VAL A 22 11.10 7.31 10.94
N TRP A 23 10.40 6.55 11.78
CA TRP A 23 10.24 5.11 11.61
C TRP A 23 9.52 4.74 10.31
N ASN A 24 8.40 5.41 10.01
CA ASN A 24 7.66 5.19 8.77
C ASN A 24 8.50 5.58 7.56
N ARG A 25 9.28 6.66 7.64
CA ARG A 25 10.19 7.06 6.57
C ARG A 25 11.22 5.96 6.28
N TRP A 26 11.82 5.38 7.32
CA TRP A 26 12.81 4.33 7.17
C TRP A 26 12.19 3.04 6.61
N ARG A 27 10.97 2.67 7.02
CA ARG A 27 10.29 1.46 6.50
C ARG A 27 9.71 1.58 5.09
N ARG A 28 9.60 2.79 4.52
CA ARG A 28 8.98 3.02 3.21
C ARG A 28 9.82 2.58 2.01
N GLU A 29 10.96 1.93 2.21
CA GLU A 29 11.79 1.36 1.14
C GLU A 29 11.29 0.00 0.63
N GLY A 30 10.24 -0.56 1.23
CA GLY A 30 9.47 -1.65 0.62
C GLY A 30 8.58 -1.08 -0.48
N HIS A 31 8.96 -1.29 -1.74
CA HIS A 31 8.09 -1.00 -2.87
C HIS A 31 6.75 -1.70 -2.62
N HIS A 32 5.68 -0.92 -2.46
CA HIS A 32 4.35 -1.45 -2.75
C HIS A 32 4.31 -1.55 -4.28
N GLU A 33 4.95 -2.60 -4.80
CA GLU A 33 4.43 -3.24 -5.98
C GLU A 33 2.94 -3.39 -5.69
N GLY A 34 2.11 -2.68 -6.45
CA GLY A 34 0.67 -2.84 -6.35
C GLY A 34 0.31 -4.31 -6.60
N ASN A 35 -0.98 -4.62 -6.70
CA ASN A 35 -1.33 -5.90 -7.29
C ASN A 35 -0.52 -6.03 -8.61
N PRO A 36 0.32 -7.08 -8.77
CA PRO A 36 1.15 -7.24 -9.96
C PRO A 36 0.27 -7.00 -11.18
N HIS A 37 0.79 -6.30 -12.19
CA HIS A 37 0.02 -6.21 -13.43
C HIS A 37 -0.27 -7.65 -13.86
N PRO A 38 -1.47 -7.97 -14.39
CA PRO A 38 -1.75 -9.31 -14.92
C PRO A 38 -0.72 -9.77 -15.98
N ASP A 39 0.10 -8.88 -16.51
CA ASP A 39 1.23 -9.19 -17.41
C ASP A 39 2.54 -9.57 -16.67
N ASP A 40 2.65 -9.23 -15.38
CA ASP A 40 3.81 -9.49 -14.51
C ASP A 40 3.68 -10.84 -13.77
N VAL A 41 2.48 -11.41 -13.70
CA VAL A 41 2.27 -12.79 -13.25
C VAL A 41 2.46 -13.73 -14.44
N PRO A 42 3.32 -14.77 -14.35
CA PRO A 42 3.37 -15.78 -15.38
C PRO A 42 1.95 -16.35 -15.52
N ALA A 43 1.42 -16.35 -16.74
CA ALA A 43 0.15 -17.00 -17.04
C ALA A 43 0.23 -18.40 -16.43
N TRP A 44 -0.67 -18.68 -15.47
CA TRP A 44 -0.80 -20.02 -14.94
C TRP A 44 -1.15 -20.88 -16.15
N VAL A 45 -0.16 -21.66 -16.59
CA VAL A 45 -0.40 -22.69 -17.58
C VAL A 45 -1.13 -23.77 -16.81
N ASP A 46 -2.46 -23.70 -16.84
CA ASP A 46 -3.31 -24.76 -16.34
C ASP A 46 -2.92 -26.03 -17.12
N GLU A 47 -2.31 -27.01 -16.44
CA GLU A 47 -2.00 -28.33 -16.99
C GLU A 47 -3.26 -29.16 -17.28
N ASP A 48 -4.45 -28.56 -17.15
CA ASP A 48 -5.76 -29.14 -17.35
C ASP A 48 -6.71 -28.21 -18.12
N GLY A 49 -6.26 -27.70 -19.25
CA GLY A 49 -6.99 -27.82 -20.52
C GLY A 49 -8.36 -27.15 -20.71
N GLU A 50 -8.91 -26.37 -19.77
CA GLU A 50 -10.19 -25.67 -19.96
C GLU A 50 -10.19 -24.33 -19.19
N GLY A 51 -9.84 -23.24 -19.88
CA GLY A 51 -9.87 -21.88 -19.34
C GLY A 51 -10.51 -20.92 -20.33
N GLU A 52 -11.71 -20.43 -20.01
CA GLU A 52 -12.48 -19.49 -20.81
C GLU A 52 -11.64 -18.24 -21.12
N ALA A 53 -11.41 -17.98 -22.41
CA ALA A 53 -10.90 -16.71 -22.87
C ALA A 53 -11.89 -15.63 -22.43
N GLY A 54 -11.49 -14.84 -21.43
CA GLY A 54 -12.23 -13.67 -20.99
C GLY A 54 -12.55 -12.82 -22.21
N ASP A 55 -13.85 -12.77 -22.51
CA ASP A 55 -14.49 -11.94 -23.52
C ASP A 55 -14.03 -10.49 -23.32
N SER A 56 -13.00 -10.08 -24.06
CA SER A 56 -12.70 -8.68 -24.29
C SER A 56 -13.84 -8.16 -25.16
N MET A 57 -14.84 -7.56 -24.52
CA MET A 57 -15.80 -6.68 -25.17
C MET A 57 -15.03 -5.48 -25.74
N ASP A 58 -14.42 -5.68 -26.90
CA ASP A 58 -13.98 -4.63 -27.80
C ASP A 58 -15.24 -4.03 -28.43
N GLY A 59 -15.72 -2.96 -27.80
CA GLY A 59 -16.72 -2.07 -28.39
C GLY A 59 -16.12 -1.34 -29.57
N GLU A 60 -16.14 -1.98 -30.74
CA GLU A 60 -15.90 -1.34 -32.03
C GLU A 60 -17.02 -0.35 -32.36
N GLU A 61 -16.59 0.89 -32.54
CA GLU A 61 -17.11 1.99 -33.36
C GLU A 61 -18.49 1.84 -34.03
N GLN A 62 -19.39 2.79 -33.72
CA GLN A 62 -20.19 3.54 -34.70
C GLN A 62 -20.73 4.84 -34.10
#